data_AF-A0A6C0FJ01-F1
#
_entry.id   AF-A0A6C0FJ01-F1
#
_cell.length_a   1.000
_cell.length_b   1.000
_cell.length_c   1.000
_cell.angle_alpha   90.00
_cell.angle_beta   90.00
_cell.angle_gamma   90.00
#
_symmetry.space_group_name_H-M   'P 1'
#
loop_
_entity.id
_entity.type
_entity.pdbx_description
1 polymer ?
#
loop_
_entity_poly.entity_id
_entity_poly.type
_entity_poly.pdbx_seq_one_letter_code
_entity_poly.pdbx_strand_id
1 'polypeptide(L)'
;MIINFSCKTVLFLAGGSILLYASNPNKATQIFTNLFYRGIQLYTYLEYNVERAIKYINETYPANIQIVENTYAVKDNKKVHIQETKYTENGTVDADFILYEKDGYNLTMFHNKLYIPGMGQESPTPKESTASFISFTVTYQNKPSDEPPLSLSFKSDKMNYFMVGNHIDKYVVWFLTKQQHGLDNYGVSYNAQIMDNNVNLPKVSSDDLIVFQDAAYTITPLNKN
;
A
#
# COMPACT_ATOMS: atom_id res chain seq x y z
N MET A 1 13.83 22.93 19.43
CA MET A 1 14.28 24.20 20.06
C MET A 1 14.88 23.84 21.41
N ILE A 2 16.21 23.93 21.57
CA ILE A 2 16.88 23.64 22.86
C ILE A 2 17.00 24.97 23.60
N ILE A 3 16.28 25.11 24.71
CA ILE A 3 16.39 26.29 25.58
C ILE A 3 17.65 26.11 26.43
N ASN A 4 18.71 26.84 26.09
CA ASN A 4 19.94 26.88 26.88
C ASN A 4 19.76 27.78 28.10
N PHE A 5 19.45 27.20 29.26
CA PHE A 5 19.49 27.93 30.52
C PHE A 5 20.94 28.10 30.97
N SER A 6 21.40 29.35 31.11
CA SER A 6 22.73 29.60 31.66
C SER A 6 22.78 29.17 33.13
N CYS A 7 23.91 28.58 33.55
CA CYS A 7 24.14 28.10 34.92
C CYS A 7 23.85 29.18 36.00
N LYS A 8 24.07 30.46 35.66
CA LYS A 8 23.76 31.62 36.52
C LYS A 8 22.26 31.79 36.78
N THR A 9 21.41 31.47 35.81
CA THR A 9 19.95 31.59 35.92
C THR A 9 19.39 30.51 36.83
N VAL A 10 19.93 29.30 36.75
CA VAL A 10 19.55 28.16 37.61
C VAL A 10 19.96 28.43 39.07
N LEU A 11 21.17 28.95 39.29
CA LEU A 11 21.65 29.34 40.62
C LEU A 11 20.82 30.47 41.25
N PHE A 12 20.39 31.46 40.46
CA PHE A 12 19.55 32.56 40.96
C PHE A 12 18.14 32.09 41.35
N LEU A 13 17.53 31.22 40.55
CA LEU A 13 16.24 30.61 40.85
C LEU A 13 16.32 29.70 42.08
N ALA A 14 17.40 28.93 42.23
CA ALA A 14 17.65 28.07 43.40
C ALA A 14 17.89 28.89 44.69
N GLY A 15 18.69 29.95 44.63
CA GLY A 15 18.92 30.83 45.79
C GLY A 15 17.65 31.56 46.25
N GLY A 16 16.86 32.07 45.30
CA GLY A 16 15.58 32.73 45.60
C GLY A 16 14.53 31.79 46.19
N SER A 17 14.48 30.54 45.72
CA SER A 17 13.56 29.52 46.24
C SER A 17 13.90 29.06 47.67
N ILE A 18 15.19 28.93 47.98
CA ILE A 18 15.67 28.62 49.34
C ILE A 18 15.33 29.76 50.33
N LEU A 19 15.54 31.02 49.94
CA LEU A 19 15.20 32.19 50.77
C LEU A 19 13.69 32.34 51.00
N LEU A 20 12.86 32.06 49.99
CA LEU A 20 11.40 32.05 50.11
C LEU A 20 10.91 30.92 51.04
N TYR A 21 11.52 29.74 50.94
CA TYR A 21 11.16 28.61 51.78
C TYR A 21 11.58 28.82 53.25
N ALA A 22 12.75 29.40 53.49
CA ALA A 22 13.24 29.73 54.83
C ALA A 22 12.41 30.83 55.53
N SER A 23 11.84 31.77 54.77
CA SER A 23 11.06 32.89 55.32
C SER A 23 9.58 32.58 55.51
N ASN A 24 8.96 31.78 54.61
CA ASN A 24 7.57 31.38 54.75
C ASN A 24 7.31 30.04 54.03
N PRO A 25 7.50 28.89 54.71
CA PRO A 25 7.45 27.58 54.06
C PRO A 25 6.07 27.26 53.48
N ASN A 26 4.99 27.68 54.14
CA ASN A 26 3.62 27.46 53.63
C ASN A 26 3.36 28.21 52.32
N LYS A 27 3.80 29.47 52.24
CA LYS A 27 3.62 30.30 51.04
C LYS A 27 4.52 29.82 49.91
N ALA A 28 5.75 29.39 50.23
CA ALA A 28 6.67 28.82 49.27
C ALA A 28 6.12 27.51 48.68
N THR A 29 5.64 26.58 49.51
CA THR A 29 5.00 25.34 49.06
C THR A 29 3.82 25.62 48.11
N GLN A 30 2.92 26.55 48.45
CA GLN A 30 1.81 26.93 47.57
C GLN A 30 2.28 27.46 46.20
N ILE A 31 3.33 28.28 46.18
CA ILE A 31 3.90 28.81 44.93
C ILE A 31 4.49 27.69 44.08
N PHE A 32 5.28 26.78 44.68
CA PHE A 32 5.86 25.65 43.95
C PHE A 32 4.78 24.70 43.42
N THR A 33 3.79 24.37 44.25
CA THR A 33 2.66 23.54 43.84
C THR A 33 1.91 24.16 42.66
N ASN A 34 1.63 25.47 42.69
CA ASN A 34 0.96 26.16 41.59
C ASN A 34 1.81 26.20 40.30
N LEU A 35 3.13 26.42 40.43
CA LEU A 35 4.04 26.37 39.29
C LEU A 35 4.10 24.97 38.67
N PHE A 36 4.15 23.95 39.51
CA PHE A 36 4.16 22.55 39.07
C PHE A 36 2.86 22.18 38.35
N TYR A 37 1.70 22.53 38.91
CA TYR A 37 0.40 22.30 38.26
C TYR A 37 0.30 23.00 36.91
N ARG A 38 0.73 24.27 36.82
CA ARG A 38 0.74 25.00 35.55
C ARG A 38 1.72 24.40 34.54
N GLY A 39 2.86 23.90 35.00
CA GLY A 39 3.84 23.21 34.16
C GLY A 39 3.27 21.93 33.56
N ILE A 40 2.60 21.10 34.37
CA ILE A 40 1.91 19.89 33.90
C ILE A 40 0.82 20.27 32.89
N GLN A 41 -0.03 21.25 33.20
CA GLN A 41 -1.09 21.69 32.28
C GLN A 41 -0.54 22.15 30.93
N LEU A 42 0.55 22.92 30.93
CA LEU A 42 1.19 23.37 29.70
C LEU A 42 1.79 22.19 28.92
N TYR A 43 2.45 21.26 29.60
CA TYR A 43 3.01 20.06 28.98
C TYR A 43 1.91 19.22 28.32
N THR A 44 0.84 18.89 29.03
CA THR A 44 -0.30 18.12 28.49
C THR A 44 -0.97 18.84 27.32
N TYR A 45 -1.10 20.17 27.39
CA TYR A 45 -1.64 20.97 26.28
C TYR A 45 -0.73 20.90 25.05
N LEU A 46 0.59 20.99 25.22
CA LEU A 46 1.55 20.88 24.12
C LEU A 46 1.53 19.47 23.52
N GLU A 47 1.56 18.44 24.36
CA GLU A 47 1.49 17.04 23.94
C GLU A 47 0.22 16.77 23.13
N TYR A 48 -0.95 17.16 23.64
CA TYR A 48 -2.23 17.04 22.92
C TYR A 48 -2.22 17.75 21.56
N ASN A 49 -1.65 18.95 21.48
CA ASN A 49 -1.57 19.67 20.21
C ASN A 49 -0.57 19.05 19.23
N VAL A 50 0.55 18.50 19.73
CA VAL A 50 1.50 17.76 18.90
C VAL A 50 0.86 16.48 18.37
N GLU A 51 0.18 15.69 19.21
CA GLU A 51 -0.56 14.50 18.77
C GLU A 51 -1.63 14.85 17.74
N ARG A 52 -2.40 15.92 17.99
CA ARG A 52 -3.41 16.40 17.05
C ARG A 52 -2.81 16.86 15.73
N ALA A 53 -1.66 17.55 15.75
CA ALA A 53 -0.95 17.98 14.56
C ALA A 53 -0.38 16.78 13.78
N ILE A 54 0.21 15.80 14.46
CA ILE A 54 0.69 14.55 13.86
C ILE A 54 -0.47 13.80 13.23
N LYS A 55 -1.59 13.65 13.95
CA LYS A 55 -2.80 13.01 13.43
C LYS A 55 -3.32 13.72 12.18
N TYR A 56 -3.45 15.05 12.22
CA TYR A 56 -3.87 15.84 11.06
C TYR A 56 -2.91 15.69 9.88
N ILE A 57 -1.59 15.74 10.12
CA ILE A 57 -0.57 15.56 9.09
C ILE A 57 -0.68 14.15 8.50
N ASN A 58 -0.83 13.10 9.30
CA ASN A 58 -0.96 11.73 8.81
C ASN A 58 -2.27 11.47 8.07
N GLU A 59 -3.36 12.13 8.48
CA GLU A 59 -4.67 12.04 7.79
C GLU A 59 -4.68 12.84 6.48
N THR A 60 -4.00 13.99 6.43
CA THR A 60 -3.97 14.88 5.26
C THR A 60 -2.87 14.49 4.27
N TYR A 61 -1.75 14.00 4.77
CA TYR A 61 -0.55 13.62 4.04
C TYR A 61 -0.06 12.27 4.61
N PRO A 62 -0.68 11.14 4.20
CA PRO A 62 -0.26 9.83 4.69
C PRO A 62 1.25 9.70 4.51
N ALA A 63 1.92 9.45 5.64
CA ALA A 63 3.36 9.52 5.78
C ALA A 63 4.07 8.79 4.63
N ASN A 64 5.14 9.45 4.13
CA ASN A 64 6.20 8.92 3.26
C ASN A 64 5.93 7.51 2.74
N ILE A 65 5.58 7.44 1.46
CA ILE A 65 5.55 6.21 0.67
C ILE A 65 6.88 5.48 0.89
N GLN A 66 6.93 4.54 1.83
CA GLN A 66 8.03 3.60 1.91
C GLN A 66 7.86 2.69 0.72
N ILE A 67 8.56 3.07 -0.35
CA ILE A 67 8.59 2.30 -1.58
C ILE A 67 9.24 0.97 -1.23
N VAL A 68 8.45 -0.09 -1.24
CA VAL A 68 8.98 -1.45 -1.09
C VAL A 68 9.89 -1.71 -2.29
N GLU A 69 11.13 -2.12 -2.02
CA GLU A 69 12.09 -2.51 -3.05
C GLU A 69 11.46 -3.56 -3.99
N ASN A 70 11.80 -3.51 -5.29
CA ASN A 70 11.27 -4.38 -6.33
C ASN A 70 9.76 -4.24 -6.60
N THR A 71 9.22 -3.04 -6.42
CA THR A 71 7.84 -2.72 -6.80
C THR A 71 7.83 -1.95 -8.12
N TYR A 72 6.94 -2.33 -9.03
CA TYR A 72 6.83 -1.77 -10.37
C TYR A 72 5.41 -1.32 -10.66
N ALA A 73 5.29 -0.13 -11.24
CA ALA A 73 4.07 0.35 -11.84
C ALA A 73 3.98 -0.22 -13.27
N VAL A 74 2.83 -0.78 -13.63
CA VAL A 74 2.56 -1.19 -15.00
C VAL A 74 1.51 -0.27 -15.61
N LYS A 75 1.87 0.38 -16.72
CA LYS A 75 0.98 1.25 -17.49
C LYS A 75 1.19 0.99 -18.98
N ASP A 76 0.13 0.76 -19.72
CA ASP A 76 0.20 0.54 -21.17
C ASP A 76 1.19 -0.58 -21.57
N ASN A 77 1.12 -1.72 -20.86
CA ASN A 77 2.04 -2.86 -20.98
C ASN A 77 3.53 -2.54 -20.71
N LYS A 78 3.86 -1.36 -20.19
CA LYS A 78 5.22 -0.97 -19.81
C LYS A 78 5.37 -1.07 -18.29
N LYS A 79 6.44 -1.74 -17.87
CA LYS A 79 6.85 -1.91 -16.48
C LYS A 79 7.88 -0.84 -16.13
N VAL A 80 7.60 -0.01 -15.14
CA VAL A 80 8.48 1.07 -14.66
C VAL A 80 8.70 0.88 -13.16
N HIS A 81 9.93 1.07 -12.69
CA HIS A 81 10.21 0.98 -11.26
C HIS A 81 9.43 2.08 -10.53
N ILE A 82 8.77 1.75 -9.42
CA ILE A 82 7.83 2.70 -8.80
C ILE A 82 8.51 3.95 -8.25
N GLN A 83 9.81 3.85 -7.95
CA GLN A 83 10.67 4.99 -7.58
C GLN A 83 10.81 6.03 -8.71
N GLU A 84 10.63 5.62 -9.95
CA GLU A 84 10.72 6.48 -11.14
C GLU A 84 9.35 7.04 -11.55
N THR A 85 8.27 6.66 -10.85
CA THR A 85 6.91 7.03 -11.24
C THR A 85 6.45 8.29 -10.50
N LYS A 86 5.70 9.16 -11.20
CA LYS A 86 5.08 10.33 -10.59
C LYS A 86 3.85 9.91 -9.78
N TYR A 87 3.73 10.43 -8.56
CA TYR A 87 2.55 10.25 -7.72
C TYR A 87 1.52 11.33 -8.03
N THR A 88 0.24 10.97 -7.96
CA THR A 88 -0.87 11.94 -7.99
C THR A 88 -0.90 12.75 -6.70
N GLU A 89 -1.69 13.84 -6.70
CA GLU A 89 -1.91 14.66 -5.50
C GLU A 89 -2.47 13.87 -4.30
N ASN A 90 -3.12 12.72 -4.57
CA ASN A 90 -3.68 11.81 -3.57
C ASN A 90 -2.71 10.69 -3.17
N GLY A 91 -1.46 10.73 -3.61
CA GLY A 91 -0.46 9.71 -3.30
C GLY A 91 -0.68 8.38 -4.04
N THR A 92 -1.52 8.36 -5.08
CA THR A 92 -1.69 7.17 -5.94
C THR A 92 -0.69 7.19 -7.09
N VAL A 93 -0.41 6.03 -7.64
CA VAL A 93 0.43 5.88 -8.83
C VAL A 93 -0.48 5.76 -10.05
N ASP A 94 -0.24 6.57 -11.09
CA ASP A 94 -0.95 6.40 -12.36
C ASP A 94 -0.45 5.12 -13.05
N ALA A 95 -1.10 4.01 -12.73
CA ALA A 95 -0.79 2.68 -13.21
C ALA A 95 -2.09 1.91 -13.45
N ASP A 96 -2.06 0.98 -14.41
CA ASP A 96 -3.13 0.02 -14.61
C ASP A 96 -3.13 -1.01 -13.47
N PHE A 97 -1.95 -1.44 -13.04
CA PHE A 97 -1.74 -2.27 -11.85
C PHE A 97 -0.31 -2.17 -11.34
N ILE A 98 -0.07 -2.70 -10.13
CA ILE A 98 1.23 -2.72 -9.48
C ILE A 98 1.71 -4.16 -9.37
N LEU A 99 2.99 -4.37 -9.66
CA LEU A 99 3.69 -5.63 -9.48
C LEU A 99 4.71 -5.51 -8.36
N TYR A 100 4.80 -6.54 -7.53
CA TYR A 100 5.82 -6.67 -6.51
C TYR A 100 6.62 -7.94 -6.76
N GLU A 101 7.94 -7.83 -6.87
CA GLU A 101 8.83 -8.97 -7.11
C GLU A 101 9.62 -9.30 -5.85
N LYS A 102 9.36 -10.47 -5.28
CA LYS A 102 10.11 -10.99 -4.14
C LYS A 102 11.15 -12.01 -4.60
N ASP A 103 12.36 -11.90 -4.08
CA ASP A 103 13.48 -12.82 -4.38
C ASP A 103 13.79 -12.94 -5.89
N GLY A 104 13.55 -11.87 -6.67
CA GLY A 104 13.78 -11.81 -8.12
C GLY A 104 12.77 -12.56 -8.98
N TYR A 105 11.75 -13.21 -8.38
CA TYR A 105 10.85 -14.11 -9.12
C TYR A 105 9.41 -14.17 -8.58
N ASN A 106 9.15 -14.06 -7.28
CA ASN A 106 7.79 -14.18 -6.76
C ASN A 106 6.97 -12.91 -7.03
N LEU A 107 6.08 -12.96 -8.02
CA LEU A 107 5.26 -11.81 -8.45
C LEU A 107 3.93 -11.74 -7.70
N THR A 108 3.72 -10.68 -6.93
CA THR A 108 2.40 -10.33 -6.36
C THR A 108 1.83 -9.12 -7.09
N MET A 109 0.51 -9.08 -7.25
CA MET A 109 -0.18 -8.01 -7.96
C MET A 109 -1.06 -7.21 -7.01
N PHE A 110 -0.98 -5.89 -7.08
CA PHE A 110 -1.86 -5.01 -6.33
C PHE A 110 -2.62 -4.11 -7.31
N HIS A 111 -3.94 -4.09 -7.20
CA HIS A 111 -4.76 -3.23 -8.05
C HIS A 111 -4.85 -1.83 -7.43
N ASN A 112 -4.14 -0.86 -8.04
CA ASN A 112 -4.19 0.61 -7.85
C ASN A 112 -4.35 1.14 -6.41
N LYS A 113 -4.03 0.33 -5.41
CA LYS A 113 -3.90 0.70 -4.01
C LYS A 113 -2.53 0.20 -3.60
N LEU A 114 -1.57 1.11 -3.58
CA LEU A 114 -0.30 0.83 -2.97
C LEU A 114 -0.56 0.59 -1.49
N TYR A 115 -0.35 -0.64 -1.02
CA TYR A 115 -0.19 -0.84 0.41
C TYR A 115 1.18 -0.26 0.77
N ILE A 116 1.16 0.94 1.35
CA ILE A 116 2.36 1.60 1.83
C ILE A 116 2.54 1.15 3.28
N PRO A 117 3.57 0.34 3.60
CA PRO A 117 3.87 0.01 4.98
C PRO A 117 4.37 1.27 5.68
N GLY A 118 3.50 1.94 6.43
CA GLY A 118 3.84 3.21 7.10
C GLY A 118 3.11 3.50 8.40
N MET A 119 2.22 2.63 8.87
CA MET A 119 1.36 2.91 10.04
C MET A 119 1.39 1.83 11.13
N GLY A 120 2.53 1.13 11.33
CA GLY A 120 2.62 0.10 12.38
C GLY A 120 1.63 -1.07 12.22
N GLN A 121 0.80 -1.05 11.18
CA GLN A 121 0.09 -2.21 10.67
C GLN A 121 1.13 -3.05 9.96
N GLU A 122 1.41 -4.22 10.53
CA GLU A 122 2.08 -5.29 9.80
C GLU A 122 1.43 -5.36 8.41
N SER A 123 2.24 -5.18 7.37
CA SER A 123 1.79 -5.49 6.02
C SER A 123 1.22 -6.90 6.08
N PRO A 124 -0.08 -7.10 5.77
CA PRO A 124 -0.63 -8.45 5.79
C PRO A 124 0.25 -9.24 4.86
N THR A 125 1.00 -10.20 5.42
CA THR A 125 1.92 -11.00 4.63
C THR A 125 1.09 -11.59 3.50
N PRO A 126 1.43 -11.31 2.23
CA PRO A 126 0.62 -11.74 1.11
C PRO A 126 0.33 -13.24 1.25
N LYS A 127 -0.94 -13.58 1.44
CA LYS A 127 -1.37 -14.96 1.62
C LYS A 127 -1.60 -15.56 0.24
N GLU A 128 -0.94 -16.68 -0.04
CA GLU A 128 -1.22 -17.43 -1.26
C GLU A 128 -2.67 -17.95 -1.23
N SER A 129 -3.36 -17.78 -2.35
CA SER A 129 -4.62 -18.45 -2.61
C SER A 129 -4.34 -19.91 -2.95
N THR A 130 -5.17 -20.79 -2.41
CA THR A 130 -5.21 -22.21 -2.80
C THR A 130 -6.03 -22.43 -4.07
N ALA A 131 -6.68 -21.39 -4.60
CA ALA A 131 -7.31 -21.45 -5.91
C ALA A 131 -6.25 -21.73 -6.98
N SER A 132 -6.57 -22.64 -7.90
CA SER A 132 -5.72 -22.94 -9.03
C SER A 132 -6.60 -23.28 -10.23
N PHE A 133 -6.24 -22.75 -11.39
CA PHE A 133 -6.79 -23.21 -12.66
C PHE A 133 -5.79 -24.15 -13.32
N ILE A 134 -6.31 -25.11 -14.09
CA ILE A 134 -5.54 -26.01 -14.95
C ILE A 134 -5.07 -25.23 -16.20
N SER A 135 -5.92 -24.37 -16.77
CA SER A 135 -5.52 -23.52 -17.90
C SER A 135 -6.35 -22.23 -17.99
N PHE A 136 -5.75 -21.21 -18.60
CA PHE A 136 -6.40 -19.95 -18.96
C PHE A 136 -6.12 -19.69 -20.44
N THR A 137 -7.10 -19.91 -21.32
CA THR A 137 -6.92 -19.75 -22.77
C THR A 137 -7.61 -18.49 -23.26
N VAL A 138 -6.91 -17.68 -24.04
CA VAL A 138 -7.36 -16.37 -24.52
C VAL A 138 -7.51 -16.37 -26.03
N THR A 139 -8.64 -15.85 -26.51
CA THR A 139 -8.91 -15.59 -27.92
C THR A 139 -9.23 -14.12 -28.11
N TYR A 140 -8.35 -13.42 -28.83
CA TYR A 140 -8.50 -12.00 -29.15
C TYR A 140 -9.42 -11.80 -30.36
N GLN A 141 -10.21 -10.72 -30.35
CA GLN A 141 -11.17 -10.44 -31.43
C GLN A 141 -10.51 -10.05 -32.77
N ASN A 142 -9.29 -9.52 -32.73
CA ASN A 142 -8.55 -9.09 -33.91
C ASN A 142 -7.76 -10.24 -34.58
N LYS A 143 -7.78 -11.45 -34.03
CA LYS A 143 -7.01 -12.58 -34.57
C LYS A 143 -7.69 -13.20 -35.79
N PRO A 144 -6.91 -13.65 -36.80
CA PRO A 144 -7.42 -14.53 -37.85
C PRO A 144 -8.08 -15.77 -37.25
N SER A 145 -9.18 -16.24 -37.86
CA SER A 145 -9.95 -17.40 -37.36
C SER A 145 -9.12 -18.69 -37.24
N ASP A 146 -7.98 -18.76 -37.92
CA ASP A 146 -7.13 -19.95 -38.01
C ASP A 146 -6.03 -19.98 -36.93
N GLU A 147 -5.86 -18.91 -36.15
CA GLU A 147 -4.88 -18.90 -35.06
C GLU A 147 -5.41 -19.58 -33.80
N PRO A 148 -4.64 -20.48 -33.17
CA PRO A 148 -5.06 -21.14 -31.95
C PRO A 148 -5.18 -20.13 -30.78
N PRO A 149 -6.06 -20.41 -29.80
CA PRO A 149 -6.10 -19.68 -28.54
C PRO A 149 -4.75 -19.69 -27.83
N LEU A 150 -4.43 -18.58 -27.14
CA LEU A 150 -3.19 -18.44 -26.39
C LEU A 150 -3.37 -18.95 -24.96
N SER A 151 -2.52 -19.88 -24.53
CA SER A 151 -2.51 -20.32 -23.12
C SER A 151 -1.69 -19.35 -22.28
N LEU A 152 -2.26 -18.82 -21.20
CA LEU A 152 -1.56 -18.00 -20.22
C LEU A 152 -1.30 -18.80 -18.94
N SER A 153 -0.07 -18.72 -18.44
CA SER A 153 0.31 -19.28 -17.15
C SER A 153 0.35 -18.19 -16.09
N PHE A 154 -0.37 -18.35 -14.98
CA PHE A 154 -0.28 -17.45 -13.84
C PHE A 154 0.47 -18.07 -12.65
N LYS A 155 0.91 -19.33 -12.79
CA LYS A 155 1.76 -20.00 -11.81
C LYS A 155 2.87 -20.78 -12.50
N SER A 156 4.09 -20.51 -12.09
CA SER A 156 5.30 -21.21 -12.49
C SER A 156 6.32 -21.13 -11.35
N ASP A 157 7.49 -21.75 -11.53
CA ASP A 157 8.62 -21.62 -10.60
C ASP A 157 9.08 -20.15 -10.43
N LYS A 158 8.65 -19.26 -11.34
CA LYS A 158 9.06 -17.86 -11.40
C LYS A 158 7.91 -16.86 -11.33
N MET A 159 6.66 -17.29 -11.14
CA MET A 159 5.49 -16.39 -11.11
C MET A 159 4.40 -17.04 -10.27
N ASN A 160 3.77 -16.30 -9.36
CA ASN A 160 2.59 -16.79 -8.64
C ASN A 160 1.58 -15.66 -8.40
N TYR A 161 0.66 -15.47 -9.34
CA TYR A 161 -0.37 -14.44 -9.21
C TYR A 161 -1.58 -14.89 -8.37
N PHE A 162 -1.58 -16.10 -7.83
CA PHE A 162 -2.62 -16.61 -6.94
C PHE A 162 -2.42 -16.10 -5.51
N MET A 163 -2.64 -14.81 -5.28
CA MET A 163 -2.65 -14.26 -3.92
C MET A 163 -4.07 -13.85 -3.54
N VAL A 164 -4.43 -14.04 -2.28
CA VAL A 164 -5.73 -13.64 -1.76
C VAL A 164 -5.88 -12.12 -1.92
N GLY A 165 -6.96 -11.69 -2.56
CA GLY A 165 -7.23 -10.29 -2.90
C GLY A 165 -6.66 -9.84 -4.23
N ASN A 166 -5.92 -10.69 -4.97
CA ASN A 166 -5.46 -10.32 -6.30
C ASN A 166 -6.63 -10.22 -7.28
N HIS A 167 -6.54 -9.21 -8.13
CA HIS A 167 -7.50 -8.91 -9.18
C HIS A 167 -6.85 -9.16 -10.53
N ILE A 168 -7.45 -10.02 -11.35
CA ILE A 168 -7.07 -10.20 -12.75
C ILE A 168 -8.11 -9.53 -13.62
N ASP A 169 -7.69 -8.46 -14.28
CA ASP A 169 -8.47 -7.73 -15.28
C ASP A 169 -7.81 -7.84 -16.67
N LYS A 170 -8.35 -7.10 -17.64
CA LYS A 170 -7.81 -7.03 -19.00
C LYS A 170 -6.34 -6.57 -19.07
N TYR A 171 -5.90 -5.67 -18.19
CA TYR A 171 -4.54 -5.14 -18.22
C TYR A 171 -3.53 -6.22 -17.87
N VAL A 172 -3.86 -7.06 -16.90
CA VAL A 172 -3.07 -8.23 -16.53
C VAL A 172 -2.97 -9.22 -17.69
N VAL A 173 -4.10 -9.52 -18.33
CA VAL A 173 -4.14 -10.47 -19.46
C VAL A 173 -3.31 -9.95 -20.64
N TRP A 174 -3.39 -8.65 -20.96
CA TRP A 174 -2.54 -8.03 -21.98
C TRP A 174 -1.07 -8.09 -21.61
N PHE A 175 -0.73 -7.80 -20.36
CA PHE A 175 0.64 -7.86 -19.88
C PHE A 175 1.22 -9.27 -19.97
N LEU A 176 0.50 -10.29 -19.51
CA LEU A 176 0.94 -11.68 -19.59
C LEU A 176 1.07 -12.16 -21.04
N THR A 177 0.18 -11.71 -21.92
CA THR A 177 0.26 -12.03 -23.36
C THR A 177 1.53 -11.45 -23.98
N LYS A 178 1.87 -10.20 -23.67
CA LYS A 178 3.14 -9.58 -24.09
C LYS A 178 4.34 -10.33 -23.53
N GLN A 179 4.33 -10.68 -22.25
CA GLN A 179 5.45 -11.33 -21.57
C GLN A 179 5.69 -12.77 -22.03
N GLN A 180 4.63 -13.57 -22.21
CA GLN A 180 4.73 -15.00 -22.49
C GLN A 180 4.77 -15.32 -23.99
N HIS A 181 4.13 -14.49 -24.81
CA HIS A 181 3.97 -14.76 -26.25
C HIS A 181 4.57 -13.66 -27.14
N GLY A 182 5.08 -12.56 -26.55
CA GLY A 182 5.64 -11.44 -27.31
C GLY A 182 4.61 -10.59 -28.06
N LEU A 183 3.31 -10.82 -27.83
CA LEU A 183 2.22 -10.18 -28.57
C LEU A 183 1.66 -8.98 -27.80
N ASP A 184 1.67 -7.80 -28.43
CA ASP A 184 1.11 -6.59 -27.83
C ASP A 184 -0.34 -6.39 -28.26
N ASN A 185 -1.26 -6.86 -27.42
CA ASN A 185 -2.70 -6.75 -27.66
C ASN A 185 -3.35 -5.74 -26.70
N TYR A 186 -2.59 -4.75 -26.22
CA TYR A 186 -3.13 -3.71 -25.34
C TYR A 186 -4.34 -3.01 -26.00
N GLY A 187 -5.42 -2.85 -25.25
CA GLY A 187 -6.66 -2.24 -25.75
C GLY A 187 -7.52 -3.16 -26.63
N VAL A 188 -7.07 -4.38 -26.95
CA VAL A 188 -7.82 -5.33 -27.77
C VAL A 188 -8.71 -6.20 -26.90
N SER A 189 -10.00 -6.22 -27.20
CA SER A 189 -10.98 -7.09 -26.54
C SER A 189 -10.69 -8.57 -26.78
N TYR A 190 -11.02 -9.40 -25.80
CA TYR A 190 -10.81 -10.84 -25.84
C TYR A 190 -11.94 -11.58 -25.12
N ASN A 191 -12.06 -12.87 -25.43
CA ASN A 191 -12.73 -13.84 -24.59
C ASN A 191 -11.68 -14.82 -24.08
N ALA A 192 -11.84 -15.28 -22.85
CA ALA A 192 -11.01 -16.31 -22.29
C ALA A 192 -11.86 -17.41 -21.65
N GLN A 193 -11.30 -18.61 -21.66
CA GLN A 193 -11.87 -19.78 -21.04
C GLN A 193 -10.92 -20.22 -19.93
N ILE A 194 -11.46 -20.34 -18.73
CA ILE A 194 -10.73 -20.84 -17.56
C ILE A 194 -11.11 -22.30 -17.40
N MET A 195 -10.14 -23.19 -17.27
CA MET A 195 -10.39 -24.57 -16.87
C MET A 195 -9.90 -24.72 -15.43
N ASP A 196 -10.80 -24.92 -14.48
CA ASP A 196 -10.44 -25.13 -13.08
C ASP A 196 -10.32 -26.63 -12.71
N ASN A 197 -9.83 -26.91 -11.50
CA ASN A 197 -9.71 -28.30 -10.99
C ASN A 197 -11.06 -29.01 -10.81
N ASN A 198 -12.18 -28.28 -10.87
CA ASN A 198 -13.53 -28.80 -10.75
C ASN A 198 -14.20 -28.96 -12.14
N VAL A 199 -13.41 -28.86 -13.22
CA VAL A 199 -13.84 -29.01 -14.62
C VAL A 199 -14.89 -27.95 -15.03
N ASN A 200 -15.01 -26.85 -14.27
CA ASN A 200 -15.79 -25.72 -14.72
C ASN A 200 -15.05 -25.01 -15.85
N LEU A 201 -15.81 -24.55 -16.83
CA LEU A 201 -15.31 -23.82 -17.99
C LEU A 201 -15.92 -22.42 -18.09
N PRO A 202 -15.81 -21.57 -17.05
CA PRO A 202 -16.37 -20.24 -17.12
C PRO A 202 -15.68 -19.46 -18.25
N LYS A 203 -16.52 -18.74 -18.99
CA LYS A 203 -16.08 -17.78 -19.99
C LYS A 203 -15.97 -16.42 -19.33
N VAL A 204 -14.85 -15.76 -19.56
CA VAL A 204 -14.61 -14.38 -19.13
C VAL A 204 -14.27 -13.54 -20.35
N SER A 205 -14.57 -12.26 -20.28
CA SER A 205 -14.34 -11.27 -21.33
C SER A 205 -13.39 -10.19 -20.81
N SER A 206 -12.99 -9.27 -21.69
CA SER A 206 -12.24 -8.08 -21.31
C SER A 206 -12.99 -7.14 -20.35
N ASP A 207 -14.29 -7.33 -20.17
CA ASP A 207 -15.13 -6.53 -19.27
C ASP A 207 -15.37 -7.24 -17.92
N ASP A 208 -14.68 -8.35 -17.65
CA ASP A 208 -14.78 -9.08 -16.39
C ASP A 208 -13.55 -8.87 -15.50
N LEU A 209 -13.78 -8.98 -14.19
CA LEU A 209 -12.77 -8.98 -13.13
C LEU A 209 -12.79 -10.32 -12.42
N ILE A 210 -11.63 -10.95 -12.32
CA ILE A 210 -11.44 -12.17 -11.53
C ILE A 210 -10.79 -11.78 -10.21
N VAL A 211 -11.42 -12.14 -9.09
CA VAL A 211 -10.89 -11.87 -7.75
C VAL A 211 -10.55 -13.18 -7.06
N PHE A 212 -9.28 -13.35 -6.68
CA PHE A 212 -8.84 -14.51 -5.91
C PHE A 212 -9.16 -14.35 -4.43
N GLN A 213 -9.75 -15.38 -3.85
CA GLN A 213 -10.00 -15.53 -2.41
C GLN A 213 -9.16 -16.69 -1.87
N ASP A 214 -9.35 -17.08 -0.62
CA ASP A 214 -8.52 -18.12 0.02
C ASP A 214 -8.53 -19.46 -0.73
N ALA A 215 -9.72 -19.98 -1.06
CA ALA A 215 -9.91 -21.28 -1.70
C ALA A 215 -10.71 -21.25 -3.00
N ALA A 216 -11.05 -20.07 -3.49
CA ALA A 216 -11.88 -19.89 -4.68
C ALA A 216 -11.51 -18.60 -5.41
N TYR A 217 -12.08 -18.41 -6.60
CA TYR A 217 -12.11 -17.13 -7.27
C TYR A 217 -13.56 -16.77 -7.61
N THR A 218 -13.80 -15.48 -7.76
CA THR A 218 -15.09 -14.96 -8.22
C THR A 218 -14.89 -14.18 -9.51
N ILE A 219 -15.90 -14.22 -10.37
CA ILE A 219 -15.94 -13.43 -11.61
C ILE A 219 -17.04 -12.40 -11.44
N THR A 220 -16.70 -11.13 -11.59
CA THR A 220 -17.64 -10.01 -11.49
C THR A 220 -17.44 -9.08 -12.69
N PRO A 221 -18.50 -8.51 -13.28
CA PRO A 221 -18.33 -7.48 -14.29
C PRO A 221 -17.52 -6.30 -13.75
N LEU A 222 -16.58 -5.79 -14.54
CA LEU A 222 -15.95 -4.49 -14.29
C LEU A 222 -17.04 -3.43 -14.44
N ASN A 223 -17.54 -2.93 -13.31
CA ASN A 223 -18.44 -1.79 -13.33
C ASN A 223 -17.77 -0.64 -14.08
N LYS A 224 -18.41 -0.19 -15.17
CA LYS A 224 -18.05 1.03 -15.89
C LYS A 224 -18.34 2.22 -14.97
N ASN A 225 -17.43 2.51 -14.05
CA ASN A 225 -17.39 3.79 -13.34
C ASN A 225 -16.79 4.86 -14.25
#